data_AF-A0A524J9N8-F1
#
_entry.id   AF-A0A524J9N8-F1
#
_cell.length_a   1.000
_cell.length_b   1.000
_cell.length_c   1.000
_cell.angle_alpha   90.00
_cell.angle_beta   90.00
_cell.angle_gamma   90.00
#
_symmetry.space_group_name_H-M   'P 1'
#
loop_
_entity.id
_entity.type
_entity.pdbx_description
1 polymer ?
#
loop_
_entity_poly.entity_id
_entity_poly.type
_entity_poly.pdbx_seq_one_letter_code
_entity_poly.pdbx_strand_id
1 'polypeptide(L)'
;FAFDWLPHHGIKYTPEEDKAKTTRNRIGLEWLMTPALLYQNYHLVHHMHPLIPFYRYLVAWRRNELEYLERDPPLVTVTGRELDVGEYRRMRGLPD
;
A
#
# COMPACT_ATOMS: atom_id res chain seq x y z
N PHE A 1 1.33 0.69 -17.54
CA PHE A 1 2.49 1.58 -17.30
C PHE A 1 2.39 2.28 -15.95
N ALA A 2 1.45 3.22 -15.73
CA ALA A 2 1.37 3.95 -14.46
C ALA A 2 1.13 3.07 -13.21
N PHE A 3 0.27 2.04 -13.33
CA PHE A 3 -0.08 1.14 -12.21
C PHE A 3 1.04 0.21 -11.76
N ASP A 4 2.06 0.03 -12.59
CA ASP A 4 3.24 -0.78 -12.30
C ASP A 4 4.40 0.15 -11.89
N TRP A 5 4.63 1.22 -12.65
CA TRP A 5 5.71 2.14 -12.35
C TRP A 5 5.51 2.89 -11.02
N LEU A 6 4.32 3.41 -10.72
CA LEU A 6 4.12 4.27 -9.55
C LEU A 6 4.30 3.53 -8.20
N PRO A 7 3.81 2.29 -8.04
CA PRO A 7 4.08 1.52 -6.83
C PRO A 7 5.54 1.06 -6.67
N HIS A 8 6.30 0.97 -7.77
CA HIS A 8 7.68 0.43 -7.75
C HIS A 8 8.79 1.47 -7.87
N HIS A 9 8.52 2.65 -8.40
CA HIS A 9 9.56 3.62 -8.75
C HIS A 9 10.42 4.00 -7.55
N GLY A 10 11.74 3.79 -7.61
CA GLY A 10 12.65 4.12 -6.51
C GLY A 10 12.68 3.11 -5.36
N ILE A 11 11.90 2.02 -5.40
CA ILE A 11 12.05 0.89 -4.47
C ILE A 11 13.27 0.07 -4.89
N LYS A 12 14.10 -0.32 -3.90
CA LYS A 12 15.32 -1.11 -4.12
C LYS A 12 15.27 -2.51 -3.51
N TYR A 13 14.26 -2.80 -2.69
CA TYR A 13 14.09 -4.10 -2.06
C TYR A 13 13.79 -5.19 -3.09
N THR A 14 14.31 -6.39 -2.87
CA THR A 14 13.94 -7.58 -3.64
C THR A 14 12.87 -8.41 -2.92
N PRO A 15 12.09 -9.24 -3.65
CA PRO A 15 11.08 -10.09 -3.05
C PRO A 15 11.64 -11.10 -2.03
N GLU A 16 12.90 -11.51 -2.18
CA GLU A 16 13.61 -12.42 -1.28
C GLU A 16 13.99 -11.73 0.03
N GLU A 17 14.32 -10.43 -0.01
CA GLU A 17 14.59 -9.64 1.19
C GLU A 17 13.32 -9.39 1.98
N ASP A 18 12.33 -8.75 1.35
CA ASP A 18 11.04 -8.47 1.99
C ASP A 18 9.97 -8.10 0.94
N LYS A 19 9.04 -9.03 0.68
CA LYS A 19 7.91 -8.78 -0.24
C LYS A 19 7.02 -7.58 0.11
N ALA A 20 6.90 -7.19 1.37
CA ALA A 20 6.10 -6.03 1.77
C ALA A 20 6.79 -4.71 1.48
N LYS A 21 8.12 -4.72 1.29
CA LYS A 21 8.91 -3.52 0.98
C LYS A 21 9.20 -3.33 -0.51
N THR A 22 8.77 -4.25 -1.38
CA THR A 22 9.01 -4.19 -2.83
C THR A 22 8.00 -3.34 -3.61
N THR A 23 7.03 -2.73 -2.93
CA THR A 23 6.04 -1.84 -3.52
C THR A 23 5.56 -0.83 -2.48
N ARG A 24 4.77 0.16 -2.90
CA ARG A 24 4.18 1.15 -1.99
C ARG A 24 2.68 1.27 -2.14
N ASN A 25 2.02 1.57 -1.02
CA ASN A 25 0.63 2.00 -1.03
C ASN A 25 0.53 3.53 -1.05
N ARG A 26 -0.49 4.04 -1.72
CA ARG A 26 -0.84 5.46 -1.79
C ARG A 26 -2.12 5.73 -1.00
N ILE A 27 -1.97 6.48 0.07
CA ILE A 27 -2.95 6.68 1.13
C ILE A 27 -3.64 8.04 0.99
N GLY A 28 -4.95 8.05 1.21
CA GLY A 28 -5.81 9.24 1.17
C GLY A 28 -6.70 9.31 -0.07
N LEU A 29 -7.80 10.08 0.05
CA LEU A 29 -8.82 10.26 -0.98
C LEU A 29 -9.27 8.94 -1.63
N GLU A 30 -9.45 7.87 -0.84
CA GLU A 30 -9.73 6.53 -1.38
C GLU A 30 -10.98 6.51 -2.26
N TRP A 31 -11.99 7.32 -1.95
CA TRP A 31 -13.20 7.46 -2.76
C TRP A 31 -12.92 7.84 -4.22
N LEU A 32 -11.81 8.55 -4.47
CA LEU A 32 -11.36 8.98 -5.80
C LEU A 32 -10.19 8.12 -6.30
N MET A 33 -9.17 7.94 -5.46
CA MET A 33 -7.91 7.29 -5.85
C MET A 33 -8.09 5.80 -6.11
N THR A 34 -8.93 5.11 -5.33
CA THR A 34 -9.15 3.67 -5.50
C THR A 34 -9.85 3.35 -6.82
N PRO A 35 -10.95 4.01 -7.24
CA PRO A 35 -11.48 3.79 -8.59
C PRO A 35 -10.54 4.29 -9.69
N ALA A 36 -9.94 5.48 -9.54
CA ALA A 36 -9.06 6.06 -10.56
C ALA A 36 -7.81 5.21 -10.84
N LEU A 37 -7.28 4.54 -9.81
CA LEU A 37 -6.11 3.67 -9.92
C LEU A 37 -6.45 2.18 -10.04
N LEU A 38 -7.71 1.82 -10.32
CA LEU A 38 -8.15 0.41 -10.38
C LEU A 38 -7.69 -0.39 -9.15
N TYR A 39 -7.80 0.23 -7.97
CA TYR A 39 -7.43 -0.29 -6.66
C TYR A 39 -5.92 -0.50 -6.44
N GLN A 40 -5.08 -0.14 -7.40
CA GLN A 40 -3.62 -0.24 -7.33
C GLN A 40 -2.99 0.77 -6.39
N ASN A 41 -3.76 1.68 -5.79
CA ASN A 41 -3.29 2.47 -4.66
C ASN A 41 -3.03 1.60 -3.40
N TYR A 42 -3.51 0.36 -3.37
CA TYR A 42 -3.19 -0.66 -2.38
C TYR A 42 -2.42 -1.84 -3.00
N HIS A 43 -1.41 -1.54 -3.84
CA HIS A 43 -0.63 -2.55 -4.58
C HIS A 43 0.08 -3.57 -3.69
N LEU A 44 0.40 -3.24 -2.44
CA LEU A 44 0.97 -4.18 -1.50
C LEU A 44 0.11 -5.45 -1.33
N VAL A 45 -1.22 -5.33 -1.42
CA VAL A 45 -2.10 -6.51 -1.36
C VAL A 45 -1.84 -7.46 -2.53
N HIS A 46 -1.53 -6.95 -3.72
CA HIS A 46 -1.15 -7.78 -4.86
C HIS A 46 0.12 -8.58 -4.56
N HIS A 47 1.12 -7.94 -3.94
CA HIS A 47 2.39 -8.57 -3.56
C HIS A 47 2.21 -9.68 -2.53
N MET A 48 1.38 -9.42 -1.52
CA MET A 48 1.14 -10.37 -0.44
C MET A 48 0.19 -11.49 -0.86
N HIS A 49 -0.80 -11.17 -1.68
CA HIS A 49 -1.88 -12.08 -2.06
C HIS A 49 -2.25 -11.90 -3.55
N PRO A 50 -1.44 -12.41 -4.49
CA PRO A 50 -1.62 -12.19 -5.93
C PRO A 50 -2.93 -12.76 -6.48
N LEU A 51 -3.56 -13.69 -5.75
CA LEU A 51 -4.85 -14.30 -6.11
C LEU A 51 -6.06 -13.46 -5.70
N ILE A 52 -5.90 -12.43 -4.86
CA ILE A 52 -7.02 -11.54 -4.51
C ILE A 52 -7.36 -10.69 -5.75
N PRO A 53 -8.62 -10.65 -6.18
CA PRO A 53 -9.03 -9.78 -7.28
C PRO A 53 -8.79 -8.30 -6.93
N PHE A 54 -8.32 -7.50 -7.88
CA PHE A 54 -7.90 -6.11 -7.63
C PHE A 54 -8.98 -5.26 -6.95
N TYR A 55 -10.25 -5.42 -7.33
CA TYR A 55 -11.38 -4.68 -6.76
C TYR A 55 -11.64 -4.99 -5.26
N ARG A 56 -10.90 -5.93 -4.68
CA ARG A 56 -10.93 -6.25 -3.24
C ARG A 56 -9.72 -5.76 -2.47
N TYR A 57 -8.74 -5.11 -3.10
CA TYR A 57 -7.49 -4.72 -2.41
C TYR A 57 -7.74 -3.81 -1.21
N LEU A 58 -8.58 -2.79 -1.32
CA LEU A 58 -8.90 -1.93 -0.17
C LEU A 58 -9.50 -2.70 1.01
N VAL A 59 -10.38 -3.67 0.73
CA VAL A 59 -11.01 -4.49 1.78
C VAL A 59 -9.99 -5.44 2.41
N ALA A 60 -9.15 -6.08 1.60
CA ALA A 60 -8.08 -6.95 2.08
C ALA A 60 -7.02 -6.19 2.88
N TRP A 61 -6.66 -4.97 2.45
CA TRP A 61 -5.80 -4.08 3.20
C TRP A 61 -6.37 -3.83 4.60
N ARG A 62 -7.58 -3.29 4.69
CA ARG A 62 -8.20 -2.94 5.99
C ARG A 62 -8.33 -4.12 6.94
N ARG A 63 -8.51 -5.34 6.42
CA ARG A 63 -8.62 -6.55 7.25
C ARG A 63 -7.31 -7.00 7.86
N ASN A 64 -6.18 -6.70 7.21
CA ASN A 64 -4.86 -7.17 7.61
C ASN A 64 -3.90 -6.00 7.87
N GLU A 65 -4.41 -4.78 8.04
CA GLU A 65 -3.56 -3.58 8.04
C GLU A 65 -2.56 -3.57 9.18
N LEU A 66 -2.91 -4.10 10.36
CA LEU A 66 -1.98 -4.21 11.48
C LEU A 66 -0.78 -5.12 11.15
N GLU A 67 -1.03 -6.32 10.62
CA GLU A 67 0.02 -7.27 10.20
C GLU A 67 0.91 -6.68 9.11
N TYR A 68 0.32 -6.00 8.12
CA TYR A 68 1.12 -5.36 7.08
C TYR A 68 2.00 -4.24 7.64
N LEU A 69 1.50 -3.44 8.57
CA LEU A 69 2.25 -2.33 9.17
C LEU A 69 3.41 -2.79 10.05
N GLU A 70 3.34 -3.98 10.65
CA GLU A 70 4.47 -4.57 11.40
C GLU A 70 5.71 -4.79 10.51
N ARG A 71 5.51 -4.94 9.20
CA ARG A 71 6.60 -5.10 8.23
C ARG A 71 7.15 -3.79 7.71
N ASP A 72 6.66 -2.65 8.19
CA ASP A 72 7.12 -1.31 7.79
C ASP A 72 7.10 -1.12 6.26
N PRO A 73 5.92 -1.27 5.61
CA PRO A 73 5.81 -1.16 4.17
C PRO A 73 5.95 0.30 3.73
N PRO A 74 6.50 0.57 2.54
CA PRO A 74 6.52 1.92 1.99
C PRO A 74 5.10 2.48 1.81
N LEU A 75 4.81 3.61 2.45
CA LEU A 75 3.56 4.34 2.30
C LEU A 75 3.83 5.75 1.80
N VAL A 76 2.93 6.27 0.98
CA VAL A 76 2.96 7.67 0.53
C VAL A 76 1.57 8.29 0.58
N THR A 77 1.48 9.61 0.75
CA THR A 77 0.23 10.35 0.57
C THR A 77 -0.19 10.40 -0.90
N VAL A 78 -1.40 10.88 -1.17
CA VAL A 78 -1.89 11.12 -2.54
C VAL A 78 -0.93 11.97 -3.39
N THR A 79 -0.21 12.93 -2.77
CA THR A 79 0.76 13.79 -3.47
C THR A 79 2.16 13.18 -3.59
N GLY A 80 2.42 12.03 -2.96
CA GLY A 80 3.70 11.32 -3.02
C GLY A 80 4.66 11.64 -1.88
N ARG A 81 4.23 12.39 -0.85
CA ARG A 81 5.02 12.55 0.37
C ARG A 81 5.12 11.20 1.09
N GLU A 82 6.31 10.81 1.51
CA GLU A 82 6.50 9.61 2.33
C GLU A 82 5.72 9.72 3.64
N LEU A 83 5.20 8.58 4.08
CA LEU A 83 4.40 8.43 5.30
C LEU A 83 5.00 7.27 6.09
N ASP A 84 5.43 7.51 7.32
CA ASP A 84 5.86 6.42 8.19
C ASP A 84 4.65 5.68 8.79
N VAL A 85 4.87 4.46 9.31
CA VAL A 85 3.81 3.62 9.90
C VAL A 85 3.13 4.31 11.09
N GLY A 86 3.87 5.07 11.90
CA GLY A 86 3.31 5.80 13.04
C GLY A 86 2.40 6.94 12.60
N GLU A 87 2.79 7.71 11.58
CA GLU A 87 1.94 8.72 10.94
C GLU A 87 0.67 8.07 10.37
N TYR A 88 0.80 6.96 9.66
CA TYR A 88 -0.37 6.22 9.14
C TYR A 88 -1.32 5.80 10.27
N ARG A 89 -0.78 5.20 11.34
CA ARG A 89 -1.58 4.75 12.50
C ARG A 89 -2.35 5.89 13.13
N ARG A 90 -1.68 7.03 13.39
CA ARG A 90 -2.33 8.25 13.90
C ARG A 90 -3.43 8.76 12.98
N MET A 91 -3.17 8.80 11.67
CA MET A 91 -4.17 9.20 10.67
C MET A 91 -5.41 8.30 10.64
N ARG A 92 -5.25 7.02 10.96
CA ARG A 92 -6.33 6.02 10.95
C ARG A 92 -6.94 5.73 12.31
N GLY A 93 -6.39 6.29 13.40
CA GLY A 93 -6.81 5.97 14.76
C GLY A 93 -6.51 4.51 15.14
N LEU A 94 -5.41 3.96 14.64
CA LEU A 94 -4.96 2.61 14.96
C LEU A 94 -4.04 2.59 16.19
N PRO A 95 -3.98 1.47 16.93
CA PRO A 95 -3.02 1.31 18.02
C PRO A 95 -1.58 1.33 17.50
N ASP A 96 -0.67 1.70 18.40
CA ASP A 96 0.79 1.60 18.20
C ASP A 96 1.28 0.15 18.27
#